data_AF-A0A8I0SWP4-F1
#
_entry.id   AF-A0A8I0SWP4-F1
#
_cell.length_a   1.000
_cell.length_b   1.000
_cell.length_c   1.000
_cell.angle_alpha   90.00
_cell.angle_beta   90.00
_cell.angle_gamma   90.00
#
_symmetry.space_group_name_H-M   'P 1'
#
loop_
_entity.id
_entity.type
_entity.pdbx_description
1 polymer ?
#
loop_
_entity_poly.entity_id
_entity_poly.type
_entity_poly.pdbx_seq_one_letter_code
_entity_poly.pdbx_strand_id
1 'polypeptide(L)' 'MKQRRLISFDWALKRLLRSKAHFEILEGFLSELLREDVRIVEILESESNREARNDKFNRVDLKIKNTRDEIVIVTVHPPL' A
#
# COMPACT_ATOMS: atom_id res chain seq x y z
N MET A 1 1.61 -25.21 1.32
CA MET A 1 1.20 -23.91 0.72
C MET A 1 1.99 -22.80 1.40
N LYS A 2 2.59 -21.86 0.64
CA LYS A 2 3.36 -20.74 1.23
C LYS A 2 2.36 -19.76 1.87
N GLN A 3 2.42 -19.59 3.18
CA GLN A 3 1.53 -18.68 3.91
C GLN A 3 1.83 -17.24 3.48
N ARG A 4 0.85 -16.57 2.85
CA ARG A 4 1.00 -15.17 2.45
C ARG A 4 0.72 -14.30 3.66
N ARG A 5 1.69 -13.45 4.04
CA ARG A 5 1.45 -12.39 5.01
C ARG A 5 0.69 -11.27 4.31
N LEU A 6 -0.57 -11.08 4.69
CA LEU A 6 -1.41 -9.99 4.23
C LEU A 6 -1.41 -8.90 5.31
N ILE A 7 -1.09 -7.67 4.90
CA ILE A 7 -1.20 -6.49 5.75
C ILE A 7 -2.28 -5.61 5.12
N SER A 8 -3.31 -5.32 5.91
CA SER A 8 -4.46 -4.51 5.49
C SER A 8 -4.48 -3.20 6.27
N PHE A 9 -4.63 -2.08 5.56
CA PHE A 9 -4.78 -0.76 6.17
C PHE A 9 -6.14 -0.16 5.89
N ASP A 10 -6.56 0.71 6.81
CA ASP A 10 -7.73 1.57 6.61
C ASP A 10 -7.48 2.62 5.52
N TRP A 11 -8.55 2.98 4.84
CA TRP A 11 -8.60 3.94 3.75
C TRP A 11 -8.04 5.32 4.04
N ALA A 12 -8.06 5.78 5.29
CA ALA A 12 -7.46 7.06 5.66
C ALA A 12 -6.00 7.18 5.20
N LEU A 13 -5.28 6.05 5.15
CA LEU A 13 -3.89 5.97 4.69
C LEU A 13 -3.72 6.31 3.21
N LYS A 14 -4.77 6.20 2.39
CA LYS A 14 -4.74 6.55 0.95
C LYS A 14 -4.30 7.98 0.70
N ARG A 15 -4.52 8.91 1.64
CA ARG A 15 -4.03 10.29 1.50
C ARG A 15 -2.50 10.36 1.46
N LEU A 16 -1.81 9.47 2.17
CA LEU A 16 -0.35 9.38 2.15
C LEU A 16 0.19 8.70 0.88
N LEU A 17 -0.66 8.00 0.11
CA LEU A 17 -0.23 7.29 -1.10
C LEU A 17 -0.26 8.16 -2.38
N ARG A 18 -0.85 9.37 -2.32
CA ARG A 18 -1.09 10.19 -3.52
C ARG A 18 0.12 10.96 -4.05
N SER A 19 1.20 11.08 -3.27
CA SER A 19 2.39 11.80 -3.70
C SER A 19 3.63 11.00 -3.36
N LYS A 20 4.58 10.98 -4.30
CA LYS A 20 5.88 10.31 -4.15
C LYS A 20 6.69 10.86 -2.97
N ALA A 21 6.48 12.13 -2.60
CA ALA A 21 7.10 12.75 -1.42
C ALA A 21 6.61 12.17 -0.08
N HIS A 22 5.51 11.42 -0.08
CA HIS A 22 4.98 10.75 1.11
C HIS A 22 5.37 9.27 1.18
N PHE A 23 6.12 8.75 0.19
CA PHE A 23 6.57 7.36 0.20
C PHE A 23 7.57 7.13 1.32
N GLU A 24 8.50 8.05 1.56
CA GLU A 24 9.47 7.94 2.66
C GLU A 24 8.77 7.86 4.03
N ILE A 25 7.70 8.64 4.22
CA ILE A 25 6.88 8.60 5.44
C ILE A 25 6.21 7.23 5.59
N LEU A 26 5.68 6.69 4.48
CA LEU A 26 5.02 5.39 4.50
C LEU A 26 6.02 4.24 4.68
N GLU A 27 7.20 4.30 4.06
CA GLU A 27 8.28 3.34 4.26
C GLU A 27 8.73 3.33 5.72
N GLY A 28 8.93 4.51 6.32
CA GLY A 28 9.25 4.62 7.75
C GLY A 28 8.15 4.03 8.64
N PHE A 29 6.88 4.36 8.36
CA PHE A 29 5.73 3.81 9.09
C PHE A 29 5.63 2.29 8.98
N LEU A 30 5.76 1.74 7.77
CA LEU A 30 5.71 0.29 7.54
C LEU A 30 6.93 -0.41 8.16
N SER A 31 8.10 0.22 8.12
CA SER A 31 9.32 -0.36 8.68
C SER A 31 9.21 -0.49 10.20
N GLU A 32 8.68 0.54 10.86
CA GLU A 32 8.41 0.51 12.30
C GLU A 32 7.32 -0.51 12.65
N LEU A 33 6.21 -0.53 11.91
CA LEU A 33 5.09 -1.45 12.16
C LEU A 33 5.52 -2.92 12.01
N LEU A 34 6.33 -3.22 11.00
CA LEU A 34 6.80 -4.58 10.70
C LEU A 34 8.06 -4.96 11.47
N ARG A 35 8.68 -3.99 12.18
CA ARG A 35 9.98 -4.13 12.84
C ARG A 35 11.06 -4.66 11.89
N GLU A 36 11.00 -4.25 10.63
CA GLU A 36 11.91 -4.66 9.56
C GLU A 36 11.92 -3.55 8.51
N ASP A 37 13.10 -3.15 8.03
CA ASP A 37 13.20 -2.14 6.97
C ASP A 37 12.52 -2.62 5.69
N VAL A 38 11.66 -1.77 5.14
CA VAL A 38 10.97 -2.03 3.88
C VAL A 38 11.10 -0.84 2.93
N ARG A 39 11.07 -1.14 1.63
CA ARG A 39 11.02 -0.14 0.56
C ARG A 39 9.84 -0.36 -0.35
N ILE A 40 9.17 0.71 -0.71
CA ILE A 40 8.10 0.71 -1.71
C ILE A 40 8.75 0.54 -3.08
N VAL A 41 8.38 -0.53 -3.77
CA VAL A 41 8.82 -0.83 -5.13
C VAL A 41 7.87 -0.16 -6.13
N GLU A 42 6.57 -0.27 -5.89
CA GLU A 42 5.55 0.14 -6.85
C GLU A 42 4.21 0.35 -6.15
N ILE A 43 3.44 1.34 -6.62
CA ILE A 43 2.01 1.45 -6.32
C ILE A 43 1.24 0.72 -7.42
N LEU A 44 0.45 -0.26 -7.00
CA LEU A 44 -0.43 -1.03 -7.87
C LEU A 44 -1.82 -0.41 -7.78
N GLU A 45 -2.15 0.48 -8.72
CA GLU A 45 -3.50 1.01 -8.85
C GLU A 45 -4.36 0.02 -9.64
N SER A 46 -5.32 -0.63 -8.98
CA SER A 46 -6.32 -1.45 -9.65
C SER A 46 -7.60 -0.63 -9.82
N GLU A 47 -7.99 -0.40 -11.07
CA GLU A 47 -9.22 0.25 -11.53
C GLU A 47 -9.24 1.79 -11.46
N SER A 48 -8.78 2.40 -12.56
CA SER A 48 -9.24 3.71 -13.01
C SER A 48 -10.18 3.50 -14.19
N ASN A 49 -11.42 3.07 -13.96
CA ASN A 49 -12.43 3.18 -15.00
C ASN A 49 -12.85 4.64 -15.09
N ARG A 50 -12.41 5.29 -16.18
CA ARG A 50 -12.71 6.68 -16.53
C ARG A 50 -14.21 6.83 -16.81
N GLU A 51 -15.08 6.85 -15.81
CA GLU A 51 -16.48 7.28 -16.02
C GLU A 51 -17.29 7.53 -14.74
N ALA A 52 -16.69 8.07 -13.67
CA ALA A 52 -17.48 8.75 -12.65
C ALA A 52 -16.65 9.80 -11.92
N ARG A 53 -17.05 11.08 -11.98
CA ARG A 53 -16.52 12.16 -11.12
C ARG A 53 -16.67 11.90 -9.60
N ASN A 54 -17.23 10.75 -9.23
CA ASN A 54 -17.59 10.34 -7.86
C ASN A 54 -17.08 8.93 -7.50
N ASP A 55 -16.15 8.34 -8.26
CA ASP A 55 -15.62 7.00 -7.96
C ASP A 55 -14.78 7.01 -6.69
N LYS A 56 -15.46 6.76 -5.57
CA LYS A 56 -15.02 7.04 -4.21
C LYS A 56 -14.04 6.02 -3.64
N PHE A 57 -13.69 4.94 -4.37
CA PHE A 57 -13.05 3.78 -3.75
C PHE A 57 -12.02 3.03 -4.62
N ASN A 58 -11.16 3.71 -5.40
CA ASN A 58 -10.06 2.99 -6.09
C ASN A 58 -9.19 2.24 -5.09
N ARG A 59 -9.15 0.91 -5.17
CA ARG A 59 -8.29 0.06 -4.35
C ARG A 59 -6.83 0.36 -4.69
N VAL A 60 -6.06 0.73 -3.68
CA VAL A 60 -4.63 0.97 -3.82
C VAL A 60 -3.91 -0.18 -3.14
N ASP A 61 -3.18 -0.94 -3.95
CA ASP A 61 -2.24 -1.95 -3.47
C ASP A 61 -0.83 -1.36 -3.54
N LEU A 62 0.03 -1.77 -2.62
CA LEU A 62 1.44 -1.39 -2.60
C LEU A 62 2.29 -2.65 -2.67
N LYS A 63 3.28 -2.62 -3.55
CA LYS A 63 4.32 -3.62 -3.62
C LYS A 63 5.53 -3.09 -2.85
N ILE A 64 5.88 -3.77 -1.77
CA ILE A 64 7.05 -3.44 -0.96
C ILE A 64 8.05 -4.59 -1.00
N LYS A 65 9.30 -4.29 -0.69
CA LYS A 65 10.40 -5.23 -0.58
C LYS A 65 11.03 -5.10 0.80
N ASN A 66 11.20 -6.22 1.50
CA ASN A 66 11.84 -6.23 2.82
C ASN A 66 13.36 -6.47 2.74
N THR A 67 14.03 -6.48 3.90
CA THR A 67 15.48 -6.73 4.01
C THR A 67 15.94 -8.09 3.48
N ARG A 68 15.01 -9.05 3.33
CA ARG A 68 15.26 -10.41 2.84
C ARG A 68 15.00 -10.58 1.35
N ASP A 69 14.86 -9.47 0.62
CA ASP A 69 14.46 -9.43 -0.79
C ASP A 69 13.08 -10.04 -1.08
N GLU A 70 12.25 -10.28 -0.07
CA GLU A 70 10.89 -10.79 -0.24
C GLU A 70 9.95 -9.67 -0.70
N ILE A 71 9.09 -9.98 -1.66
CA ILE A 71 8.03 -9.09 -2.10
C ILE A 71 6.80 -9.29 -1.22
N VAL A 72 6.32 -8.20 -0.62
CA VAL A 72 5.10 -8.16 0.19
C VAL A 72 4.10 -7.23 -0.50
N ILE A 73 2.84 -7.68 -0.57
CA ILE A 73 1.73 -6.85 -1.07
C ILE A 73 0.95 -6.34 0.12
N VAL A 74 0.82 -5.03 0.21
CA VAL A 74 0.01 -4.31 1.20
C VAL A 74 -1.25 -3.83 0.50
N THR A 75 -2.42 -4.13 1.07
CA THR A 75 -3.71 -3.74 0.49
C THR A 75 -4.40 -2.72 1.37
N VAL A 76 -4.89 -1.62 0.76
CA VAL A 76 -5.72 -0.64 1.47
C VAL A 76 -7.19 -0.92 1.18
N HIS A 77 -7.98 -1.16 2.22
CA HIS A 77 -9.41 -1.40 2.10
C HIS A 77 -10.21 -0.15 2.51
N PRO A 78 -11.33 0.14 1.84
CA PRO A 78 -12.30 1.12 2.32
C PRO A 78 -12.84 0.71 3.70
N PRO A 79 -13.21 1.67 4.56
CA PRO A 79 -13.94 1.34 5.79
C PRO A 79 -15.30 0.79 5.38
N LEU A 80 -15.78 -0.24 6.08
CA LEU A 80 -17.12 -0.82 5.89
C LEU A 80 -18.21 0.17 6.29
#